data_AF-A0A2X3TCW1-F1
#
_entry.id   AF-A0A2X3TCW1-F1
#
_cell.length_a   1.000
_cell.length_b   1.000
_cell.length_c   1.000
_cell.angle_alpha   90.00
_cell.angle_beta   90.00
_cell.angle_gamma   90.00
#
_symmetry.space_group_name_H-M   'P 1'
#
loop_
_entity.id
_entity.type
_entity.pdbx_description
1 polymer ?
#
loop_
_entity_poly.entity_id
_entity_poly.type
_entity_poly.pdbx_seq_one_letter_code
_entity_poly.pdbx_strand_id
1 'polypeptide(L)' 'MSTAIWILLIIVALTAGLFGGIFIARKQIEKEIGEHPRLTPEAIREMMSQMGQKPSEAKIQQTYRNIVKQSKAAMTKGKK' A
#
# COMPACT_ATOMS: atom_id res chain seq x y z
N MET A 1 9.42 -40.62 20.88
CA MET A 1 8.87 -39.35 20.35
C MET A 1 8.45 -39.56 18.91
N SER A 2 7.21 -39.23 18.56
CA SER A 2 6.68 -39.44 17.20
C SER A 2 7.12 -38.30 16.29
N THR A 3 7.94 -38.62 15.29
CA THR A 3 8.41 -37.70 14.24
C THR A 3 7.26 -37.13 13.41
N ALA A 4 6.14 -37.88 13.29
CA ALA A 4 4.96 -37.45 12.55
C ALA A 4 4.28 -36.21 13.16
N ILE A 5 4.28 -36.09 14.50
CA ILE A 5 3.70 -34.93 15.20
C ILE A 5 4.50 -33.65 14.89
N TRP A 6 5.83 -33.77 14.83
CA TRP A 6 6.70 -32.66 14.46
C TRP A 6 6.49 -32.18 13.03
N ILE A 7 6.33 -33.11 12.08
CA ILE A 7 6.07 -32.78 10.67
C ILE A 7 4.74 -32.03 10.53
N LEU A 8 3.69 -32.50 11.21
CA LEU A 8 2.38 -31.82 11.21
C LEU A 8 2.46 -30.40 11.78
N LEU A 9 3.17 -30.21 12.89
CA LEU A 9 3.35 -28.90 13.50
C LEU A 9 4.10 -27.93 12.57
N ILE A 10 5.12 -28.40 11.86
CA ILE A 10 5.87 -27.56 10.91
C ILE A 10 4.96 -27.11 9.75
N ILE A 11 4.13 -28.01 9.21
CA ILE A 11 3.20 -27.68 8.12
C ILE A 11 2.17 -26.64 8.59
N VAL A 12 1.61 -26.82 9.79
CA VAL A 12 0.65 -25.87 10.36
C VAL A 12 1.32 -24.52 10.64
N ALA A 13 2.54 -24.51 11.19
CA ALA A 13 3.29 -23.29 11.46
C ALA A 13 3.66 -22.53 10.16
N LEU A 14 4.06 -23.24 9.10
CA LEU A 14 4.33 -22.63 7.79
C LEU A 14 3.07 -22.03 7.18
N THR A 15 1.96 -22.77 7.25
CA THR A 15 0.67 -22.30 6.73
C THR A 15 0.20 -21.07 7.51
N ALA A 16 0.15 -21.16 8.85
CA ALA A 16 -0.23 -20.06 9.72
C ALA A 16 0.70 -18.84 9.57
N GLY A 17 2.00 -19.07 9.40
CA GLY A 17 3.00 -18.01 9.16
C GLY A 17 2.79 -17.30 7.83
N LEU A 18 2.45 -18.04 6.76
CA LEU A 18 2.19 -17.46 5.45
C LEU A 18 0.91 -16.60 5.46
N PHE A 19 -0.19 -17.17 5.98
CA PHE A 19 -1.47 -16.44 6.07
C PHE A 19 -1.40 -15.27 7.06
N GLY A 20 -0.80 -15.47 8.23
CA GLY A 20 -0.61 -14.44 9.24
C GLY A 20 0.35 -13.33 8.78
N GLY A 21 1.45 -13.69 8.13
CA GLY A 21 2.43 -12.75 7.60
C GLY A 21 1.85 -11.84 6.53
N ILE A 22 1.11 -12.40 5.56
CA ILE A 22 0.45 -11.61 4.50
C ILE A 22 -0.61 -10.67 5.11
N PHE A 23 -1.38 -11.14 6.08
CA PHE A 23 -2.41 -10.33 6.74
C PHE A 23 -1.81 -9.16 7.53
N ILE A 24 -0.78 -9.42 8.33
CA ILE A 24 -0.09 -8.40 9.12
C ILE A 24 0.63 -7.39 8.23
N ALA A 25 1.31 -7.87 7.17
CA ALA A 25 1.97 -6.99 6.20
C ALA A 25 0.98 -6.03 5.53
N ARG A 26 -0.20 -6.51 5.10
CA ARG A 26 -1.24 -5.64 4.54
C ARG A 26 -1.70 -4.56 5.53
N LYS A 27 -1.92 -4.92 6.79
CA LYS A 27 -2.36 -3.98 7.83
C LYS A 27 -1.30 -2.91 8.15
N GLN A 28 -0.01 -3.28 8.13
CA GLN A 28 1.09 -2.32 8.33
C GLN A 28 1.22 -1.37 7.14
N ILE A 29 1.16 -1.89 5.92
CA ILE A 29 1.22 -1.08 4.68
C ILE A 29 0.07 -0.06 4.65
N GLU A 30 -1.15 -0.45 5.04
CA GLU A 30 -2.30 0.45 5.09
C GLU A 30 -2.13 1.57 6.12
N LYS A 31 -1.55 1.27 7.29
CA LYS A 31 -1.30 2.28 8.33
C LYS A 31 -0.23 3.28 7.91
N GLU A 32 0.87 2.81 7.33
CA GLU A 32 1.96 3.68 6.89
C GLU A 32 1.59 4.52 5.66
N ILE A 33 0.90 3.94 4.67
CA ILE A 33 0.43 4.69 3.49
C ILE A 33 -0.71 5.65 3.87
N GLY A 34 -1.50 5.32 4.88
CA GLY A 34 -2.59 6.14 5.39
C GLY A 34 -2.14 7.34 6.23
N GLU A 35 -1.12 7.18 7.09
CA GLU A 35 -0.59 8.26 7.94
C GLU A 35 0.30 9.24 7.17
N HIS A 36 1.04 8.76 6.16
CA HIS A 36 1.79 9.60 5.23
C HIS A 36 1.30 9.35 3.80
N PRO A 37 0.20 9.99 3.37
CA PRO A 37 -0.19 9.92 1.98
C PRO A 37 0.98 10.43 1.15
N ARG A 38 1.63 9.54 0.39
CA ARG A 38 2.71 9.86 -0.58
C ARG A 38 2.24 10.79 -1.71
N LEU A 39 1.01 11.27 -1.60
CA LEU A 39 0.36 12.27 -2.43
C LEU A 39 0.33 13.56 -1.62
N THR A 40 1.49 14.21 -1.54
CA THR A 40 1.55 15.63 -1.18
C THR A 40 1.66 16.43 -2.48
N PRO A 41 1.16 17.67 -2.51
CA PRO A 41 1.34 18.56 -3.66
C PRO A 41 2.81 18.70 -4.07
N GLU A 42 3.72 18.64 -3.09
CA GLU A 42 5.17 18.67 -3.29
C GLU A 42 5.69 17.40 -3.99
N ALA A 43 5.21 16.20 -3.63
CA ALA A 43 5.60 14.97 -4.33
C ALA A 43 5.10 14.96 -5.79
N ILE A 44 3.91 15.52 -6.04
CA ILE A 44 3.38 15.68 -7.41
C ILE A 44 4.16 16.74 -8.19
N ARG A 45 4.58 17.83 -7.52
CA ARG A 45 5.46 18.86 -8.09
C ARG A 45 6.80 18.29 -8.46
N GLU A 46 7.41 17.49 -7.58
CA GLU A 46 8.70 16.85 -7.81
C GLU A 46 8.61 15.79 -8.91
N MET A 47 7.55 14.97 -8.92
CA MET A 47 7.27 14.01 -9.99
C MET A 47 7.03 14.69 -11.35
N MET A 48 6.28 15.80 -11.40
CA MET A 48 6.09 16.56 -12.65
C MET A 48 7.34 17.34 -13.07
N SER A 49 8.13 17.83 -12.11
CA SER A 49 9.40 18.52 -12.34
C SER A 49 10.47 17.55 -12.88
N GLN A 50 10.48 16.30 -12.40
CA GLN A 50 11.34 15.24 -12.95
C GLN A 50 10.97 14.86 -14.39
N MET A 51 9.71 15.05 -14.79
CA MET A 51 9.26 14.86 -16.18
C MET A 51 9.52 16.07 -17.10
N GLY A 52 10.25 17.09 -16.63
CA GLY A 52 10.61 18.26 -17.44
C GLY A 52 9.45 19.22 -17.74
N GLN A 53 8.28 19.03 -17.10
CA GLN A 53 7.14 19.94 -17.21
C GLN A 53 7.23 21.02 -16.14
N LYS A 54 7.31 22.30 -16.53
CA LYS A 54 7.16 23.44 -15.60
C LYS A 54 5.77 23.36 -14.95
N PRO A 55 5.65 23.07 -13.66
CA PRO A 55 4.36 22.80 -13.07
C PRO A 55 3.62 24.13 -12.81
N SER A 56 2.43 24.29 -13.40
CA SER A 56 1.48 25.33 -13.01
C SER A 56 0.71 24.85 -11.78
N GLU A 57 0.72 25.61 -10.68
CA GLU A 57 0.14 25.19 -9.39
C GLU A 57 -1.33 24.76 -9.48
N ALA A 58 -2.09 25.35 -10.40
CA ALA A 58 -3.48 24.96 -10.68
C ALA A 58 -3.59 23.51 -11.19
N LYS A 59 -2.64 23.08 -12.04
CA LYS A 59 -2.61 21.73 -12.60
C LYS A 59 -2.16 20.70 -11.57
N ILE A 60 -1.29 21.10 -10.63
CA ILE A 60 -0.92 20.27 -9.46
C ILE A 60 -2.17 20.02 -8.61
N GLN A 61 -2.93 21.07 -8.27
CA GLN A 61 -4.14 20.92 -7.46
C GLN A 61 -5.22 20.09 -8.14
N GLN A 62 -5.42 20.25 -9.46
CA GLN A 62 -6.39 19.45 -10.21
C GLN A 62 -5.98 17.98 -10.29
N THR A 63 -4.69 17.72 -10.54
CA THR A 63 -4.13 16.37 -10.58
C THR A 63 -4.19 15.71 -9.20
N TYR A 64 -3.85 16.44 -8.15
CA TYR A 64 -3.98 16.00 -6.76
C TYR A 64 -5.42 15.59 -6.44
N ARG A 65 -6.41 16.42 -6.75
CA ARG A 65 -7.82 16.12 -6.52
C ARG A 65 -8.28 14.87 -7.28
N ASN A 66 -7.82 14.68 -8.51
CA ASN A 66 -8.16 13.51 -9.33
C ASN A 66 -7.52 12.22 -8.77
N ILE A 67 -6.23 12.28 -8.38
CA ILE A 67 -5.53 11.13 -7.83
C ILE A 67 -6.09 10.76 -6.45
N VAL A 68 -6.44 11.73 -5.59
CA VAL A 68 -7.09 11.45 -4.30
C VAL A 68 -8.44 10.75 -4.50
N LYS A 69 -9.25 11.19 -5.47
CA LYS A 69 -10.52 10.52 -5.81
C LYS A 69 -10.30 9.08 -6.31
N GLN A 70 -9.30 8.87 -7.16
CA GLN A 70 -8.97 7.54 -7.71
C GLN A 70 -8.31 6.62 -6.67
N SER A 71 -7.44 7.14 -5.81
CA SER A 71 -6.77 6.40 -4.73
C SER A 71 -7.79 5.94 -3.68
N LYS A 72 -8.73 6.82 -3.28
CA LYS A 72 -9.87 6.40 -2.44
C LYS A 72 -10.70 5.30 -3.11
N ALA A 73 -10.99 5.41 -4.41
CA ALA A 73 -11.72 4.38 -5.13
C ALA A 73 -10.94 3.06 -5.24
N ALA A 74 -9.63 3.09 -5.43
CA ALA A 74 -8.76 1.91 -5.50
C ALA A 74 -8.63 1.20 -4.15
N MET A 75 -8.49 1.95 -3.04
CA MET A 75 -8.49 1.38 -1.68
C MET A 75 -9.83 0.70 -1.36
N THR A 76 -10.96 1.25 -1.78
CA THR A 76 -12.27 0.60 -1.58
C THR A 76 -12.48 -0.65 -2.43
N LYS A 77 -11.76 -0.80 -3.56
CA LYS A 77 -11.92 -1.93 -4.49
C LYS A 77 -11.10 -3.16 -4.09
N GLY A 78 -10.03 -3.00 -3.31
CA GLY A 78 -9.25 -4.11 -2.72
C GLY A 78 -9.91 -4.76 -1.50
N LYS A 79 -11.08 -4.26 -1.08
CA LYS A 79 -11.88 -4.74 0.06
C LYS A 79 -13.05 -5.65 -0.36
N LYS A 80 -13.17 -5.99 -1.65
CA LYS A 80 -14.14 -6.95 -2.18
C LYS A 80 -13.47 -8.26 -2.55
#